data_AF-V7H0C0-F1
#
_entry.id   AF-V7H0C0-F1
#
_cell.length_a   1.000
_cell.length_b   1.000
_cell.length_c   1.000
_cell.angle_alpha   90.00
_cell.angle_beta   90.00
_cell.angle_gamma   90.00
#
_symmetry.space_group_name_H-M   'P 1'
#
loop_
_entity.id
_entity.type
_entity.pdbx_description
1 polymer ?
#
loop_
_entity_poly.entity_id
_entity_poly.type
_entity_poly.pdbx_seq_one_letter_code
_entity_poly.pdbx_strand_id
1 'polypeptide(L)'
;MEAPDPDLVDPDLDHYLAVSKYPFAGANLRNLTAMGTICNRSYKGAQDILLDEQHQKAECFDPYGNEHVTLSLDGTVLLPGGGAGPAWALTFDPDLKSLNWRRIFKLEARIRANVLEKQYQMWLKHFTVYAKRNGIDIAGKDGAIEAIAKFKATCDMESLPTVARLKASFFALVENALNDPVGGDRMHNFLIESA
;
A
#
# COMPACT_ATOMS: atom_id res chain seq x y z
N MET A 1 -5.05 -20.82 29.30
CA MET A 1 -5.39 -19.52 28.69
C MET A 1 -4.27 -18.60 29.07
N GLU A 2 -3.40 -18.26 28.12
CA GLU A 2 -2.35 -17.27 28.35
C GLU A 2 -2.99 -15.90 28.59
N ALA A 3 -2.37 -15.10 29.46
CA ALA A 3 -2.85 -13.76 29.75
C ALA A 3 -2.70 -12.87 28.49
N PRO A 4 -3.66 -11.96 28.23
CA PRO A 4 -3.54 -11.03 27.12
C PRO A 4 -2.30 -10.16 27.34
N ASP A 5 -1.39 -10.19 26.37
CA ASP A 5 -0.21 -9.33 26.32
C ASP A 5 -0.69 -7.86 26.17
N PRO A 6 -0.32 -6.94 27.07
CA PRO A 6 -0.75 -5.54 27.02
C PRO A 6 -0.26 -4.79 25.77
N ASP A 7 0.73 -5.31 25.04
CA ASP A 7 1.20 -4.75 23.77
C ASP A 7 0.47 -5.34 22.55
N LEU A 8 -0.28 -6.44 22.73
CA LEU A 8 -1.24 -6.94 21.75
C LEU A 8 -2.58 -6.23 21.98
N VAL A 9 -2.71 -5.03 21.43
CA VAL A 9 -4.02 -4.38 21.30
C VAL A 9 -4.83 -5.23 20.32
N ASP A 10 -5.69 -6.10 20.85
CA ASP A 10 -6.70 -6.78 20.06
C ASP A 10 -7.40 -5.74 19.18
N PRO A 11 -7.56 -5.98 17.86
CA PRO A 11 -8.30 -5.06 17.02
C PRO A 11 -9.70 -4.89 17.62
N ASP A 12 -10.04 -3.66 18.01
CA ASP A 12 -11.37 -3.32 18.48
C ASP A 12 -12.38 -3.83 17.43
N LEU A 13 -13.22 -4.80 17.81
CA LEU A 13 -14.38 -5.18 16.99
C LEU A 13 -15.31 -3.97 16.95
N ASP A 14 -15.36 -3.28 15.82
CA ASP A 14 -16.09 -2.02 15.69
C ASP A 14 -17.25 -2.14 14.71
N HIS A 15 -18.29 -1.35 14.96
CA HIS A 15 -19.48 -1.31 14.12
C HIS A 15 -19.20 -0.65 12.76
N TYR A 16 -19.12 -1.44 11.69
CA TYR A 16 -18.98 -0.98 10.31
C TYR A 16 -20.00 0.10 9.95
N LEU A 17 -21.26 -0.14 10.29
CA LEU A 17 -22.35 0.84 10.32
C LEU A 17 -22.44 1.44 11.71
N ALA A 18 -22.14 2.73 11.85
CA ALA A 18 -22.16 3.42 13.13
C ALA A 18 -23.53 3.31 13.83
N VAL A 19 -23.55 2.82 15.07
CA VAL A 19 -24.79 2.59 15.85
C VAL A 19 -25.58 3.88 16.06
N SER A 20 -24.90 5.02 16.15
CA SER A 20 -25.53 6.34 16.24
C SER A 20 -26.39 6.70 15.02
N LYS A 21 -26.15 6.05 13.87
CA LYS A 21 -26.91 6.22 12.62
C LYS A 21 -27.80 5.02 12.32
N TYR A 22 -27.33 3.82 12.62
CA TYR A 22 -27.99 2.55 12.33
C TYR A 22 -28.18 1.72 13.60
N PRO A 23 -29.07 2.14 14.53
CA PRO A 23 -29.18 1.52 15.85
C PRO A 23 -29.57 0.04 15.78
N PHE A 24 -30.44 -0.34 14.84
CA PHE A 24 -30.82 -1.74 14.63
C PHE A 24 -29.67 -2.61 14.11
N ALA A 25 -28.70 -2.03 13.40
CA ALA A 25 -27.49 -2.74 12.98
C ALA A 25 -26.49 -2.93 14.14
N GLY A 26 -26.63 -2.19 15.24
CA GLY A 26 -25.71 -2.27 16.39
C GLY A 26 -25.69 -3.63 17.09
N ALA A 27 -26.80 -4.38 17.05
CA ALA A 27 -26.89 -5.73 17.61
C ALA A 27 -26.54 -6.83 16.59
N ASN A 28 -26.36 -6.50 15.31
CA ASN A 28 -26.02 -7.47 14.28
C ASN A 28 -24.52 -7.77 14.33
N LEU A 29 -24.14 -9.03 14.60
CA LEU A 29 -22.72 -9.41 14.67
C LEU A 29 -21.98 -9.26 13.33
N ARG A 30 -22.69 -9.28 12.19
CA ARG A 30 -22.09 -8.95 10.87
C ARG A 30 -21.78 -7.46 10.72
N ASN A 31 -22.22 -6.63 11.66
CA ASN A 31 -21.86 -5.23 11.71
C ASN A 31 -20.57 -5.00 12.52
N LEU A 32 -20.15 -5.95 13.36
CA LEU A 32 -18.85 -5.85 14.03
C LEU A 32 -17.77 -6.22 13.01
N THR A 33 -16.70 -5.45 12.87
CA THR A 33 -15.62 -5.70 11.91
C THR A 33 -14.28 -5.55 12.59
N ALA A 34 -13.33 -6.42 12.23
CA ALA A 34 -11.97 -6.31 12.73
C ALA A 34 -11.35 -5.03 12.14
N MET A 35 -11.06 -4.06 13.02
CA MET A 35 -10.51 -2.79 12.60
C MET A 35 -9.50 -2.30 13.62
N GLY A 36 -8.30 -1.94 13.16
CA GLY A 36 -7.27 -1.40 14.05
C GLY A 36 -7.71 -0.08 14.69
N THR A 37 -7.24 0.17 15.91
CA THR A 37 -7.62 1.34 16.74
C THR A 37 -7.45 2.67 16.01
N ILE A 38 -6.39 2.83 15.21
CA ILE A 38 -6.15 4.03 14.41
C ILE A 38 -7.21 4.18 13.31
N CYS A 39 -7.48 3.11 12.54
CA CYS A 39 -8.51 3.11 11.49
C CYS A 39 -9.88 3.47 12.08
N ASN A 40 -10.18 2.94 13.26
CA ASN A 40 -11.43 3.20 13.94
C ASN A 40 -11.53 4.63 14.48
N ARG A 41 -10.68 4.97 15.46
CA ARG A 41 -10.83 6.18 16.27
C ARG A 41 -10.44 7.45 15.51
N SER A 42 -9.39 7.38 14.70
CA SER A 42 -8.84 8.56 14.03
C SER A 42 -9.46 8.83 12.67
N TYR A 43 -10.06 7.83 12.03
CA TYR A 43 -10.58 7.96 10.67
C TYR A 43 -12.08 7.66 10.59
N LYS A 44 -12.50 6.41 10.80
CA LYS A 44 -13.91 6.05 10.62
C LYS A 44 -14.83 6.79 11.58
N GLY A 45 -14.63 6.61 12.88
CA GLY A 45 -15.53 7.10 13.92
C GLY A 45 -17.00 6.79 13.59
N ALA A 46 -17.84 7.82 13.66
CA ALA A 46 -19.26 7.76 13.32
C ALA A 46 -19.57 8.15 11.85
N GLN A 47 -18.58 8.19 10.96
CA GLN A 47 -18.83 8.47 9.54
C GLN A 47 -19.71 7.39 8.92
N ASP A 48 -20.51 7.78 7.92
CA ASP A 48 -21.41 6.86 7.23
C ASP A 48 -20.70 6.26 6.01
N ILE A 49 -20.58 4.93 5.99
CA ILE A 49 -19.96 4.18 4.90
C ILE A 49 -20.93 3.91 3.74
N LEU A 50 -22.24 4.06 3.95
CA LEU A 50 -23.28 3.86 2.94
C LEU A 50 -23.64 5.15 2.19
N LEU A 51 -23.21 6.31 2.69
CA LEU A 51 -23.47 7.61 2.10
C LEU A 51 -22.18 8.34 1.73
N ASP A 52 -22.22 9.10 0.63
CA ASP A 52 -21.14 10.02 0.24
C ASP A 52 -21.25 11.39 0.97
N GLU A 53 -20.40 12.34 0.59
CA GLU A 53 -20.38 13.68 1.19
C GLU A 53 -21.62 14.52 0.83
N GLN A 54 -22.30 14.17 -0.26
CA GLN A 54 -23.56 14.76 -0.74
C GLN A 54 -24.78 14.02 -0.18
N HIS A 55 -24.59 13.11 0.79
CA HIS A 55 -25.62 12.29 1.41
C HIS A 55 -26.38 11.40 0.41
N GLN A 56 -25.78 11.09 -0.73
CA GLN A 56 -26.30 10.11 -1.69
C GLN A 56 -25.78 8.72 -1.35
N LYS A 57 -26.51 7.69 -1.79
CA LYS A 57 -26.08 6.30 -1.60
C LYS A 57 -24.76 6.07 -2.32
N ALA A 58 -23.76 5.60 -1.58
CA ALA A 58 -22.47 5.21 -2.12
C ALA A 58 -22.41 3.68 -2.29
N GLU A 59 -21.67 3.22 -3.29
CA GLU A 59 -21.23 1.84 -3.31
C GLU A 59 -20.22 1.59 -2.18
N CYS A 60 -20.30 0.42 -1.56
CA CYS A 60 -19.41 0.02 -0.47
C CYS A 60 -19.17 -1.48 -0.49
N PHE A 61 -18.05 -1.91 0.09
CA PHE A 61 -17.76 -3.32 0.27
C PHE A 61 -18.55 -3.92 1.43
N ASP A 62 -18.90 -5.20 1.30
CA ASP A 62 -19.20 -6.05 2.45
C ASP A 62 -17.88 -6.49 3.09
N PRO A 63 -17.58 -6.10 4.35
CA PRO A 63 -16.36 -6.52 5.05
C PRO A 63 -16.20 -8.05 5.17
N TYR A 64 -17.29 -8.79 5.03
CA TYR A 64 -17.34 -10.26 5.05
C TYR A 64 -17.55 -10.89 3.67
N GLY A 65 -17.56 -10.07 2.62
CA GLY A 65 -17.67 -10.52 1.24
C GLY A 65 -16.35 -11.05 0.68
N ASN A 66 -16.42 -11.60 -0.53
CA ASN A 66 -15.24 -12.07 -1.29
C ASN A 66 -14.68 -11.00 -2.23
N GLU A 67 -15.20 -9.78 -2.16
CA GLU A 67 -14.76 -8.68 -2.99
C GLU A 67 -13.49 -8.06 -2.41
N HIS A 68 -12.54 -7.75 -3.28
CA HIS A 68 -11.26 -7.16 -2.90
C HIS A 68 -10.93 -5.99 -3.80
N VAL A 69 -10.13 -5.06 -3.26
CA VAL A 69 -9.55 -3.95 -4.01
C VAL A 69 -8.08 -4.23 -4.26
N THR A 70 -7.68 -4.15 -5.51
CA THR A 70 -6.28 -4.12 -5.91
C THR A 70 -5.80 -2.67 -5.90
N LEU A 71 -4.61 -2.45 -5.33
CA LEU A 71 -3.91 -1.18 -5.37
C LEU A 71 -2.78 -1.29 -6.39
N SER A 72 -2.70 -0.33 -7.32
CA SER A 72 -1.59 -0.20 -8.26
C SER A 72 -0.85 1.14 -8.06
N LEU A 73 0.44 1.13 -8.40
CA LEU A 73 1.29 2.31 -8.46
C LEU A 73 1.49 2.81 -9.91
N ASP A 74 0.75 2.25 -10.87
CA ASP A 74 0.82 2.64 -12.28
C ASP A 74 0.59 4.15 -12.46
N GLY A 75 1.39 4.76 -13.34
CA GLY A 75 1.42 6.22 -13.52
C GLY A 75 2.34 6.96 -12.54
N THR A 76 2.97 6.27 -11.59
CA THR A 76 4.00 6.88 -10.73
C THR A 76 5.20 7.32 -11.57
N VAL A 77 5.66 8.55 -11.35
CA VAL A 77 6.89 9.07 -11.96
C VAL A 77 8.02 8.98 -10.94
N LEU A 78 8.93 8.02 -11.10
CA LEU A 78 10.00 7.77 -10.13
C LEU A 78 11.00 8.92 -10.00
N LEU A 79 11.32 9.60 -11.11
CA LEU A 79 12.32 10.68 -11.17
C LEU A 79 11.74 11.93 -11.85
N PRO A 80 10.81 12.67 -11.21
CA PRO A 80 10.13 13.81 -11.81
C PRO A 80 11.06 15.01 -12.10
N GLY A 81 12.29 14.99 -11.58
CA GLY A 81 13.25 16.09 -11.69
C GLY A 81 13.29 16.96 -10.44
N GLY A 82 14.28 17.87 -10.34
CA GLY A 82 14.36 18.85 -9.24
C GLY A 82 14.72 18.30 -7.86
N GLY A 83 15.24 17.06 -7.77
CA GLY A 83 15.63 16.44 -6.50
C GLY A 83 14.47 16.01 -5.61
N ALA A 84 13.22 16.14 -6.07
CA ALA A 84 12.07 15.58 -5.40
C ALA A 84 12.07 14.04 -5.56
N GLY A 85 11.63 13.33 -4.52
CA GLY A 85 11.40 11.88 -4.58
C GLY A 85 10.30 11.49 -5.59
N PRO A 86 9.89 10.22 -5.64
CA PRO A 86 8.89 9.75 -6.60
C PRO A 86 7.58 10.53 -6.51
N ALA A 87 7.04 10.95 -7.65
CA ALA A 87 5.69 11.46 -7.75
C ALA A 87 4.71 10.28 -7.81
N TRP A 88 4.31 9.79 -6.64
CA TRP A 88 3.43 8.62 -6.52
C TRP A 88 2.07 8.83 -7.18
N ALA A 89 1.63 7.86 -7.96
CA ALA A 89 0.25 7.66 -8.38
C ALA A 89 -0.30 6.42 -7.66
N LEU A 90 -1.54 6.50 -7.17
CA LEU A 90 -2.22 5.37 -6.54
C LEU A 90 -3.57 5.18 -7.22
N THR A 91 -3.79 4.00 -7.78
CA THR A 91 -5.06 3.62 -8.40
C THR A 91 -5.64 2.40 -7.70
N PHE A 92 -6.97 2.32 -7.63
CA PHE A 92 -7.69 1.28 -6.92
C PHE A 92 -8.68 0.62 -7.87
N ASP A 93 -8.73 -0.71 -7.87
CA ASP A 93 -9.64 -1.50 -8.70
C ASP A 93 -10.38 -2.56 -7.86
N PRO A 94 -11.72 -2.56 -7.80
CA PRO A 94 -12.62 -1.63 -8.48
C PRO A 94 -12.64 -0.24 -7.81
N ASP A 95 -12.59 0.81 -8.63
CA ASP A 95 -12.49 2.19 -8.17
C ASP A 95 -13.74 2.62 -7.38
N LEU A 96 -14.93 2.53 -8.00
CA LEU A 96 -16.19 3.06 -7.46
C LEU A 96 -16.54 2.51 -6.07
N LYS A 97 -16.47 1.19 -5.87
CA LYS A 97 -16.75 0.55 -4.58
C LYS A 97 -15.76 0.95 -3.48
N SER A 98 -14.53 1.33 -3.87
CA SER A 98 -13.46 1.72 -2.95
C SER A 98 -13.49 3.19 -2.55
N LEU A 99 -14.20 4.04 -3.31
CA LEU A 99 -14.18 5.50 -3.13
C LEU A 99 -14.54 5.90 -1.69
N ASN A 100 -15.63 5.35 -1.15
CA ASN A 100 -16.08 5.77 0.18
C ASN A 100 -15.13 5.28 1.28
N TRP A 101 -14.53 4.10 1.11
CA TRP A 101 -13.48 3.60 2.00
C TRP A 101 -12.22 4.48 1.94
N ARG A 102 -11.76 4.83 0.73
CA ARG A 102 -10.61 5.73 0.53
C ARG A 102 -10.85 7.08 1.21
N ARG A 103 -12.05 7.64 1.07
CA ARG A 103 -12.46 8.90 1.68
C ARG A 103 -12.47 8.83 3.21
N ILE A 104 -13.13 7.83 3.78
CA ILE A 104 -13.32 7.70 5.23
C ILE A 104 -12.01 7.37 5.92
N PHE A 105 -11.28 6.38 5.40
CA PHE A 105 -10.04 5.89 5.97
C PHE A 105 -8.79 6.66 5.52
N LYS A 106 -8.96 7.65 4.64
CA LYS A 106 -7.87 8.47 4.06
C LYS A 106 -6.75 7.61 3.48
N LEU A 107 -7.12 6.55 2.75
CA LEU A 107 -6.20 5.49 2.34
C LEU A 107 -5.02 6.02 1.51
N GLU A 108 -5.28 6.87 0.50
CA GLU A 108 -4.23 7.43 -0.34
C GLU A 108 -3.19 8.24 0.45
N ALA A 109 -3.67 9.17 1.28
CA ALA A 109 -2.81 10.01 2.10
C ALA A 109 -1.96 9.15 3.07
N ARG A 110 -2.57 8.12 3.67
CA ARG A 110 -1.88 7.23 4.61
C ARG A 110 -0.88 6.32 3.93
N ILE A 111 -1.24 5.69 2.82
CA ILE A 111 -0.33 4.80 2.08
C ILE A 111 0.87 5.62 1.61
N ARG A 112 0.64 6.82 1.04
CA ARG A 112 1.72 7.72 0.64
C ARG A 112 2.61 8.09 1.83
N ALA A 113 2.06 8.74 2.85
CA ALA A 113 2.86 9.32 3.94
C ALA A 113 3.46 8.29 4.91
N ASN A 114 2.79 7.17 5.15
CA ASN A 114 3.22 6.18 6.14
C ASN A 114 3.95 4.99 5.55
N VAL A 115 3.74 4.69 4.26
CA VAL A 115 4.39 3.57 3.59
C VAL A 115 5.34 4.10 2.53
N LEU A 116 4.84 4.64 1.42
CA LEU A 116 5.66 4.91 0.25
C LEU A 116 6.83 5.87 0.56
N GLU A 117 6.56 7.06 1.08
CA GLU A 117 7.58 8.08 1.36
C GLU A 117 8.61 7.63 2.40
N LYS A 118 8.19 6.82 3.38
CA LYS A 118 9.06 6.37 4.47
C LYS A 118 9.89 5.15 4.10
N GLN A 119 9.39 4.30 3.19
CA GLN A 119 9.91 2.95 3.00
C GLN A 119 10.68 2.79 1.69
N TYR A 120 10.41 3.56 0.64
CA TYR A 120 11.01 3.30 -0.68
C TYR A 120 12.54 3.36 -0.68
N GLN A 121 13.14 4.30 0.05
CA GLN A 121 14.59 4.40 0.24
C GLN A 121 15.16 3.15 0.92
N MET A 122 14.46 2.61 1.91
CA MET A 122 14.87 1.37 2.58
C MET A 122 14.71 0.16 1.66
N TRP A 123 13.67 0.13 0.82
CA TRP A 123 13.50 -0.91 -0.19
C TRP A 123 14.65 -0.91 -1.21
N LEU A 124 15.10 0.26 -1.67
CA LEU A 124 16.30 0.39 -2.52
C LEU A 124 17.55 -0.15 -1.82
N LYS A 125 17.77 0.19 -0.55
CA LYS A 125 18.88 -0.37 0.24
C LYS A 125 18.81 -1.89 0.37
N HIS A 126 17.62 -2.44 0.62
CA HIS A 126 17.42 -3.89 0.69
C HIS A 126 17.76 -4.57 -0.65
N PHE A 127 17.39 -3.95 -1.77
CA PHE A 127 17.76 -4.41 -3.10
C PHE A 127 19.29 -4.42 -3.29
N THR A 128 19.98 -3.34 -2.95
CA THR A 128 21.45 -3.27 -3.07
C THR A 128 22.14 -4.34 -2.22
N VAL A 129 21.70 -4.51 -0.96
CA VAL A 129 22.21 -5.56 -0.07
C VAL A 129 21.96 -6.95 -0.66
N TYR A 130 20.79 -7.16 -1.26
CA TYR A 130 20.46 -8.41 -1.93
C TYR A 130 21.39 -8.67 -3.12
N ALA A 131 21.57 -7.71 -4.02
CA ALA A 131 22.44 -7.86 -5.19
C ALA A 131 23.88 -8.20 -4.79
N LYS A 132 24.43 -7.45 -3.81
CA LYS A 132 25.77 -7.69 -3.27
C LYS A 132 25.92 -9.08 -2.65
N ARG A 133 24.94 -9.53 -1.86
CA ARG A 133 24.97 -10.86 -1.21
C ARG A 133 24.92 -12.02 -2.21
N ASN A 134 24.30 -11.80 -3.37
CA ASN A 134 24.19 -12.80 -4.43
C ASN A 134 25.26 -12.63 -5.52
N GLY A 135 26.23 -11.72 -5.35
CA GLY A 135 27.31 -11.51 -6.30
C GLY A 135 26.85 -11.00 -7.68
N ILE A 136 25.70 -10.33 -7.75
CA ILE A 136 25.18 -9.77 -9.01
C ILE A 136 25.74 -8.36 -9.18
N ASP A 137 26.46 -8.13 -10.28
CA ASP A 137 26.99 -6.80 -10.61
C ASP A 137 25.87 -5.90 -11.16
N ILE A 138 25.50 -4.89 -10.38
CA ILE A 138 24.49 -3.90 -10.79
C ILE A 138 25.10 -2.70 -11.51
N ALA A 139 26.43 -2.61 -11.64
CA ALA A 139 27.10 -1.55 -12.40
C ALA A 139 26.76 -1.60 -13.89
N GLY A 140 26.36 -2.77 -14.40
CA GLY A 140 25.72 -2.92 -15.71
C GLY A 140 24.20 -2.88 -15.60
N LYS A 141 23.54 -2.24 -16.57
CA LYS A 141 22.06 -2.16 -16.63
C LYS A 141 21.40 -3.54 -16.64
N ASP A 142 21.94 -4.48 -17.41
CA ASP A 142 21.41 -5.85 -17.51
C ASP A 142 21.48 -6.59 -16.17
N GLY A 143 22.58 -6.41 -15.42
CA GLY A 143 22.72 -6.99 -14.09
C GLY A 143 21.79 -6.35 -13.06
N ALA A 144 21.51 -5.03 -13.18
CA ALA A 144 20.48 -4.38 -12.37
C ALA A 144 19.07 -4.94 -12.65
N ILE A 145 18.72 -5.14 -13.93
CA ILE A 145 17.45 -5.77 -14.34
C ILE A 145 17.34 -7.19 -13.77
N GLU A 146 18.40 -8.00 -13.93
CA GLU A 146 18.45 -9.37 -13.40
C GLU A 146 18.27 -9.39 -11.87
N ALA A 147 18.99 -8.53 -11.16
CA ALA A 147 18.90 -8.42 -9.71
C ALA A 147 17.48 -8.04 -9.26
N ILE A 148 16.82 -7.11 -9.96
CA ILE A 148 15.45 -6.69 -9.65
C ILE A 148 14.47 -7.85 -9.83
N ALA A 149 14.54 -8.57 -10.95
CA ALA A 149 13.67 -9.72 -11.22
C ALA A 149 13.78 -10.77 -10.11
N LYS A 150 15.01 -11.10 -9.69
CA LYS A 150 15.26 -12.02 -8.59
C LYS A 150 14.81 -11.47 -7.23
N PHE A 151 15.04 -10.18 -6.97
CA PHE A 151 14.64 -9.55 -5.72
C PHE A 151 13.11 -9.48 -5.56
N LYS A 152 12.37 -9.18 -6.63
CA LYS A 152 10.89 -9.20 -6.64
C LYS A 152 10.35 -10.56 -6.22
N ALA A 153 10.94 -11.66 -6.72
CA ALA A 153 10.55 -13.01 -6.32
C ALA A 153 10.75 -13.31 -4.83
N THR A 154 11.58 -12.52 -4.12
CA THR A 154 11.74 -12.64 -2.67
C THR A 154 10.72 -11.85 -1.87
N CYS A 155 10.02 -10.89 -2.48
CA CYS A 155 9.05 -10.04 -1.76
C CYS A 155 7.89 -10.86 -1.21
N ASP A 156 7.46 -11.92 -1.91
CA ASP A 156 6.37 -12.81 -1.48
C ASP A 156 6.68 -13.57 -0.19
N MET A 157 7.95 -13.60 0.25
CA MET A 157 8.37 -14.22 1.52
C MET A 157 8.28 -13.26 2.71
N GLU A 158 7.93 -11.99 2.52
CA GLU A 158 7.78 -11.06 3.64
C GLU A 158 6.56 -11.39 4.51
N SER A 159 6.67 -11.16 5.82
CA SER A 159 5.62 -11.47 6.80
C SER A 159 4.35 -10.63 6.65
N LEU A 160 4.44 -9.48 5.96
CA LEU A 160 3.33 -8.56 5.73
C LEU A 160 2.98 -8.52 4.23
N PRO A 161 1.99 -9.29 3.75
CA PRO A 161 1.68 -9.44 2.32
C PRO A 161 1.36 -8.13 1.59
N THR A 162 0.79 -7.15 2.27
CA THR A 162 0.47 -5.85 1.64
C THR A 162 1.72 -5.00 1.41
N VAL A 163 2.68 -5.02 2.34
CA VAL A 163 3.97 -4.33 2.16
C VAL A 163 4.78 -5.03 1.08
N ALA A 164 4.80 -6.37 1.09
CA ALA A 164 5.40 -7.19 0.04
C ALA A 164 4.93 -6.79 -1.36
N ARG A 165 3.60 -6.73 -1.56
CA ARG A 165 3.00 -6.37 -2.85
C ARG A 165 3.33 -4.95 -3.28
N LEU A 166 3.31 -3.99 -2.36
CA LEU A 166 3.69 -2.61 -2.65
C LEU A 166 5.17 -2.49 -3.06
N LYS A 167 6.05 -3.19 -2.35
CA LYS A 167 7.48 -3.25 -2.65
C LYS A 167 7.72 -3.91 -4.02
N ALA A 168 7.08 -5.04 -4.30
CA ALA A 168 7.16 -5.69 -5.60
C ALA A 168 6.65 -4.79 -6.74
N SER A 169 5.55 -4.06 -6.51
CA SER A 169 5.00 -3.08 -7.46
C SER A 169 5.96 -1.93 -7.71
N PHE A 170 6.59 -1.40 -6.65
CA PHE A 170 7.64 -0.38 -6.78
C PHE A 170 8.80 -0.88 -7.64
N PHE A 171 9.29 -2.10 -7.42
CA PHE A 171 10.37 -2.65 -8.25
C PHE A 171 9.96 -3.00 -9.68
N ALA A 172 8.67 -3.29 -9.93
CA ALA A 172 8.16 -3.38 -11.29
C ALA A 172 8.23 -2.02 -12.03
N LEU A 173 7.95 -0.91 -11.33
CA LEU A 173 8.14 0.43 -11.90
C LEU A 173 9.61 0.73 -12.20
N VAL A 174 10.53 0.35 -11.30
CA VAL A 174 11.97 0.54 -11.49
C VAL A 174 12.46 -0.28 -12.69
N GLU A 175 12.05 -1.55 -12.79
CA GLU A 175 12.38 -2.42 -13.92
C GLU A 175 11.85 -1.86 -15.25
N ASN A 176 10.60 -1.40 -15.28
CA ASN A 176 10.03 -0.77 -16.48
C ASN A 176 10.81 0.49 -16.87
N ALA A 177 11.21 1.31 -15.89
CA ALA A 177 11.99 2.52 -16.14
C ALA A 177 13.42 2.22 -16.61
N LEU A 178 14.05 1.12 -16.17
CA LEU A 178 15.35 0.68 -16.69
C LEU A 178 15.26 0.21 -18.16
N ASN A 179 14.14 -0.42 -18.52
CA ASN A 179 13.88 -0.89 -19.88
C ASN A 179 13.44 0.23 -20.84
N ASP A 180 13.17 1.44 -20.35
CA ASP A 180 12.83 2.59 -21.19
C ASP A 180 14.04 3.01 -22.05
N PRO A 181 13.94 3.03 -23.39
CA PRO A 181 15.05 3.41 -24.27
C PRO A 181 15.54 4.85 -24.06
N VAL A 182 14.71 5.74 -23.53
CA VAL A 182 15.03 7.17 -23.36
C VAL A 182 15.52 7.46 -21.94
N GLY A 183 14.81 6.95 -20.92
CA GLY A 183 15.08 7.21 -19.51
C GLY A 183 15.90 6.15 -18.78
N GLY A 184 16.20 5.01 -19.42
CA GLY A 184 16.83 3.86 -18.77
C GLY A 184 18.17 4.15 -18.11
N ASP A 185 19.05 4.89 -18.78
CA ASP A 185 20.37 5.23 -18.24
C ASP A 185 20.27 6.18 -17.03
N ARG A 186 19.28 7.08 -17.04
CA ARG A 186 19.01 7.95 -15.89
C ARG A 186 18.52 7.14 -14.69
N MET A 187 17.65 6.16 -14.91
CA MET A 187 17.19 5.27 -13.84
C MET A 187 18.32 4.40 -13.30
N HIS A 188 19.18 3.89 -14.18
CA HIS A 188 20.34 3.09 -13.80
C HIS A 188 21.31 3.89 -12.95
N ASN A 189 21.68 5.10 -13.37
CA ASN A 189 22.52 6.00 -12.57
C ASN A 189 21.93 6.28 -11.19
N PHE A 190 20.62 6.54 -11.11
CA PHE A 190 19.93 6.73 -9.83
C PHE A 190 20.02 5.50 -8.91
N LEU A 191 19.90 4.29 -9.45
CA LEU A 191 20.07 3.05 -8.66
C LEU A 191 21.49 2.90 -8.12
N ILE A 192 22.51 3.24 -8.93
CA ILE A 192 23.91 3.21 -8.50
C ILE A 192 24.19 4.23 -7.41
N GLU A 193 23.66 5.45 -7.53
CA GLU A 193 23.79 6.49 -6.50
C GLU A 193 23.06 6.14 -5.20
N SER A 194 22.03 5.31 -5.29
CA SER A 194 21.24 4.84 -4.14
C SER A 194 21.83 3.60 -3.45
N ALA A 195 22.87 2.99 -4.02
CA ALA A 195 23.50 1.75 -3.58
C ALA A 195 24.67 1.98 -2.61
#